data_AF-A0A518KC57-F1
#
_entry.id   AF-A0A518KC57-F1
#
_cell.length_a   1.000
_cell.length_b   1.000
_cell.length_c   1.000
_cell.angle_alpha   90.00
_cell.angle_beta   90.00
_cell.angle_gamma   90.00
#
_symmetry.space_group_name_H-M   'P 1'
#
loop_
_entity.id
_entity.type
_entity.pdbx_description
1 polymer ?
#
loop_
_entity_poly.entity_id
_entity_poly.type
_entity_poly.pdbx_seq_one_letter_code
_entity_poly.pdbx_strand_id
1 'polypeptide(L)'
;MLDTFSKAAIRTVRPLDVAQYLRFSGWEETPRPASSDSQWRAWQRTIGDDEFEAIVPRATDRADYALRVAELIETIAVSEGREREQVFFDLLHVGSDVIRVRISDPDFEDGSLPIEEHAIVAQRTSDIVLAAACAAVSPKPVWRSRRPAEAVEQVRGIRIGQSEIGSYIVKVINRITPSLEPDSQETEEPFDRRVTTTLASALVALDNASERAAVYSEMDAFNRAVQSGVSANLCDAVSGLWGGDDSQRQLEFMFSWSPTRPVGATPIRRVGFGSDRARVIREAGRLLRERAPEEDFQVGGYVVKLDRAPDNESGSVVVACDIDGATRRISMVLSGNNYRAAIDAHRDTNLFRATGLLSKAGRTYSLELPHSITVESEQ
;
A
#
# COMPACT_ATOMS: atom_id res chain seq x y z
N MET A 1 -0.09 -32.64 23.01
CA MET A 1 -0.90 -31.71 22.20
C MET A 1 -0.14 -30.38 22.08
N LEU A 2 1.09 -30.44 21.56
CA LEU A 2 2.05 -29.34 21.39
C LEU A 2 2.45 -29.23 19.89
N ASP A 3 1.56 -29.66 18.98
CA ASP A 3 1.98 -30.04 17.62
C ASP A 3 2.14 -28.87 16.63
N THR A 4 1.67 -27.65 16.92
CA THR A 4 1.74 -26.59 15.89
C THR A 4 3.09 -25.87 15.83
N PHE A 5 3.84 -25.75 16.94
CA PHE A 5 5.09 -24.99 16.98
C PHE A 5 6.22 -25.72 17.71
N SER A 6 7.43 -25.69 17.14
CA SER A 6 8.61 -26.25 17.79
C SER A 6 8.96 -25.49 19.07
N LYS A 7 9.50 -26.19 20.08
CA LYS A 7 10.02 -25.54 21.30
C LYS A 7 10.99 -24.40 20.99
N ALA A 8 11.80 -24.53 19.95
CA ALA A 8 12.74 -23.50 19.52
C ALA A 8 12.02 -22.23 19.05
N ALA A 9 10.95 -22.36 18.27
CA ALA A 9 10.14 -21.22 17.83
C ALA A 9 9.46 -20.53 19.02
N ILE A 10 8.91 -21.29 19.97
CA ILE A 10 8.26 -20.69 21.15
C ILE A 10 9.25 -19.88 22.01
N ARG A 11 10.51 -20.31 22.10
CA ARG A 11 11.56 -19.57 22.83
C ARG A 11 11.90 -18.20 22.22
N THR A 12 11.54 -17.92 20.96
CA THR A 12 11.82 -16.62 20.35
C THR A 12 10.87 -15.51 20.80
N VAL A 13 9.72 -15.86 21.41
CA VAL A 13 8.81 -14.90 22.02
C VAL A 13 9.51 -14.27 23.22
N ARG A 14 9.63 -12.93 23.24
CA ARG A 14 10.35 -12.22 24.30
C ARG A 14 9.35 -11.76 25.38
N PRO A 15 9.71 -11.84 26.68
CA PRO A 15 8.79 -11.45 27.76
C PRO A 15 8.35 -9.98 27.68
N LEU A 16 9.19 -9.11 27.13
CA LEU A 16 8.86 -7.69 26.94
C LEU A 16 7.79 -7.50 25.85
N ASP A 17 7.86 -8.25 24.75
CA ASP A 17 6.87 -8.17 23.68
C ASP A 17 5.51 -8.67 24.19
N VAL A 18 5.51 -9.73 24.98
CA VAL A 18 4.31 -10.23 25.67
C VAL A 18 3.72 -9.17 26.59
N ALA A 19 4.53 -8.54 27.44
CA ALA A 19 4.05 -7.51 28.35
C ALA A 19 3.46 -6.30 27.60
N GLN A 20 4.07 -5.91 26.47
CA GLN A 20 3.52 -4.87 25.61
C GLN A 20 2.18 -5.30 25.02
N TYR A 21 2.10 -6.51 24.45
CA TYR A 21 0.88 -7.06 23.88
C TYR A 21 -0.26 -7.03 24.91
N LEU A 22 -0.04 -7.62 26.09
CA LEU A 22 -1.04 -7.72 27.15
C LEU A 22 -1.55 -6.34 27.56
N ARG A 23 -0.65 -5.37 27.79
CA ARG A 23 -1.01 -4.00 28.14
C ARG A 23 -1.93 -3.34 27.11
N PHE A 24 -1.65 -3.51 25.83
CA PHE A 24 -2.47 -2.92 24.75
C PHE A 24 -3.74 -3.72 24.45
N SER A 25 -3.80 -4.99 24.82
CA SER A 25 -4.98 -5.86 24.68
C SER A 25 -5.93 -5.81 25.89
N GLY A 26 -5.78 -4.80 26.76
CA GLY A 26 -6.68 -4.58 27.91
C GLY A 26 -6.44 -5.50 29.09
N TRP A 27 -5.25 -6.09 29.20
CA TRP A 27 -4.82 -6.78 30.42
C TRP A 27 -4.17 -5.80 31.39
N GLU A 28 -4.42 -6.02 32.67
CA GLU A 28 -3.83 -5.25 33.75
C GLU A 28 -2.78 -6.08 34.48
N GLU A 29 -1.61 -5.50 34.72
CA GLU A 29 -0.57 -6.17 35.50
C GLU A 29 -0.96 -6.18 36.98
N THR A 30 -0.95 -7.36 37.59
CA THR A 30 -1.24 -7.50 39.03
C THR A 30 -0.11 -6.85 39.84
N PRO A 31 -0.39 -5.84 40.69
CA PRO A 31 0.62 -5.16 41.49
C PRO A 31 1.36 -6.12 42.42
N ARG A 32 2.68 -5.93 42.56
CA ARG A 32 3.52 -6.71 43.49
C ARG A 32 4.42 -5.84 44.35
N PRO A 33 4.80 -6.31 45.55
CA PRO A 33 5.81 -5.65 46.36
C PRO A 33 7.14 -5.55 45.60
N ALA A 34 7.75 -4.37 45.60
CA ALA A 34 9.00 -4.07 44.86
C ALA A 34 10.21 -4.94 45.25
N SER A 35 10.12 -5.67 46.37
CA SER A 35 11.18 -6.55 46.90
C SER A 35 11.18 -7.97 46.31
N SER A 36 10.20 -8.36 45.48
CA SER A 36 10.19 -9.68 44.87
C SER A 36 10.95 -9.67 43.54
N ASP A 37 12.14 -10.26 43.49
CA ASP A 37 12.83 -10.59 42.22
C ASP A 37 12.16 -11.80 41.56
N SER A 38 10.87 -11.63 41.24
CA SER A 38 10.04 -12.71 40.75
C SER A 38 10.43 -13.06 39.32
N GLN A 39 10.56 -14.36 39.08
CA GLN A 39 10.91 -14.95 37.79
C GLN A 39 9.76 -14.84 36.77
N TRP A 40 8.63 -14.22 37.14
CA TRP A 40 7.41 -14.10 36.34
C TRP A 40 6.57 -12.86 36.72
N ARG A 41 5.72 -12.41 35.79
CA ARG A 41 4.71 -11.34 35.99
C ARG A 41 3.31 -11.91 35.77
N ALA A 42 2.34 -11.52 36.59
CA ALA A 42 0.94 -11.89 36.42
C ALA A 42 0.17 -10.74 35.79
N TRP A 43 -0.72 -11.08 34.88
CA TRP A 43 -1.62 -10.16 34.22
C TRP A 43 -3.03 -10.73 34.31
N GLN A 44 -4.01 -9.86 34.51
CA GLN A 44 -5.41 -10.24 34.64
C GLN A 44 -6.25 -9.50 33.62
N ARG A 45 -7.31 -10.16 33.14
CA ARG A 45 -8.32 -9.57 32.27
C ARG A 45 -9.67 -10.21 32.55
N THR A 46 -10.69 -9.39 32.63
CA THR A 46 -12.08 -9.82 32.83
C THR A 46 -12.88 -9.54 31.56
N ILE A 47 -13.60 -10.55 31.06
CA ILE A 47 -14.46 -10.44 29.88
C ILE A 47 -15.82 -11.04 30.23
N GLY A 48 -16.84 -10.19 30.40
CA GLY A 48 -18.11 -10.64 30.95
C GLY A 48 -17.94 -11.10 32.40
N ASP A 49 -18.34 -12.34 32.69
CA ASP A 49 -18.19 -12.98 34.00
C ASP A 49 -16.93 -13.84 34.11
N ASP A 50 -16.15 -13.99 33.03
CA ASP A 50 -14.96 -14.82 33.00
C ASP A 50 -13.71 -14.02 33.37
N GLU A 51 -12.91 -14.55 34.31
CA GLU A 51 -11.61 -14.02 34.71
C GLU A 51 -10.48 -14.87 34.13
N PHE A 52 -9.54 -14.21 33.46
CA PHE A 52 -8.36 -14.84 32.89
C PHE A 52 -7.10 -14.34 33.59
N GLU A 53 -6.17 -15.24 33.90
CA GLU A 53 -4.85 -14.92 34.43
C GLU A 53 -3.75 -15.42 33.49
N ALA A 54 -2.91 -14.49 33.03
CA ALA A 54 -1.77 -14.75 32.16
C ALA A 54 -0.45 -14.59 32.92
N ILE A 55 0.35 -15.66 32.93
CA ILE A 55 1.66 -15.69 33.60
C ILE A 55 2.78 -15.51 32.57
N VAL A 56 3.49 -14.39 32.66
CA VAL A 56 4.61 -14.05 31.76
C VAL A 56 5.94 -14.46 32.40
N PRO A 57 6.61 -15.51 31.90
CA PRO A 57 7.93 -15.91 32.41
C PRO A 57 9.00 -14.87 32.02
N ARG A 58 9.87 -14.48 32.96
CA ARG A 58 10.99 -13.54 32.71
C ARG A 58 12.32 -14.24 32.44
N ALA A 59 12.52 -15.42 33.02
CA ALA A 59 13.77 -16.18 32.93
C ALA A 59 13.79 -17.02 31.64
N THR A 60 14.30 -16.41 30.55
CA THR A 60 14.34 -17.01 29.20
C THR A 60 15.36 -18.15 29.07
N ASP A 61 16.26 -18.31 30.04
CA ASP A 61 17.29 -19.33 30.11
C ASP A 61 16.78 -20.66 30.70
N ARG A 62 15.62 -20.65 31.36
CA ARG A 62 15.05 -21.86 31.98
C ARG A 62 14.62 -22.91 30.95
N ALA A 63 14.67 -24.17 31.36
CA ALA A 63 14.33 -25.32 30.51
C ALA A 63 12.84 -25.37 30.15
N ASP A 64 11.98 -24.93 31.07
CA ASP A 64 10.52 -24.91 30.96
C ASP A 64 9.98 -23.61 30.33
N TYR A 65 10.84 -22.64 29.98
CA TYR A 65 10.41 -21.36 29.39
C TYR A 65 9.44 -21.55 28.21
N ALA A 66 9.77 -22.45 27.27
CA ALA A 66 8.91 -22.73 26.12
C ALA A 66 7.55 -23.31 26.52
N LEU A 67 7.49 -24.12 27.57
CA LEU A 67 6.23 -24.69 28.07
C LEU A 67 5.37 -23.58 28.69
N ARG A 68 5.96 -22.72 29.52
CA ARG A 68 5.26 -21.59 30.15
C ARG A 68 4.75 -20.57 29.14
N VAL A 69 5.52 -20.28 28.09
CA VAL A 69 5.08 -19.40 26.99
C VAL A 69 3.95 -20.06 26.17
N ALA A 70 3.99 -21.39 25.96
CA ALA A 70 2.91 -22.10 25.27
C ALA A 70 1.58 -22.02 26.06
N GLU A 71 1.64 -22.24 27.38
CA GLU A 71 0.49 -22.09 28.27
C GLU A 71 -0.07 -20.66 28.26
N LEU A 72 0.81 -19.66 28.31
CA LEU A 72 0.45 -18.25 28.16
C LEU A 72 -0.27 -17.96 26.82
N ILE A 73 0.23 -18.50 25.71
CA ILE A 73 -0.41 -18.33 24.38
C ILE A 73 -1.80 -18.96 24.39
N GLU A 74 -1.97 -20.14 24.99
CA GLU A 74 -3.28 -20.79 25.14
C GLU A 74 -4.25 -19.88 25.90
N THR A 75 -3.83 -19.35 27.06
CA THR A 75 -4.67 -18.46 27.87
C THR A 75 -5.11 -17.23 27.09
N ILE A 76 -4.17 -16.58 26.38
CA ILE A 76 -4.50 -15.41 25.56
C ILE A 76 -5.46 -15.79 24.43
N ALA A 77 -5.19 -16.88 23.72
CA ALA A 77 -6.01 -17.37 22.61
C ALA A 77 -7.46 -17.67 23.05
N VAL A 78 -7.64 -18.35 24.18
CA VAL A 78 -8.96 -18.63 24.77
C VAL A 78 -9.66 -17.32 25.16
N SER A 79 -8.96 -16.40 25.85
CA SER A 79 -9.56 -15.12 26.26
C SER A 79 -10.00 -14.24 25.08
N GLU A 80 -9.29 -14.33 23.95
CA GLU A 80 -9.58 -13.52 22.76
C GLU A 80 -10.51 -14.21 21.76
N GLY A 81 -10.81 -15.51 21.96
CA GLY A 81 -11.57 -16.31 20.98
C GLY A 81 -10.84 -16.45 19.64
N ARG A 82 -9.51 -16.59 19.66
CA ARG A 82 -8.64 -16.64 18.47
C ARG A 82 -7.81 -17.90 18.43
N GLU A 83 -7.35 -18.27 17.24
CA GLU A 83 -6.42 -19.38 17.05
C GLU A 83 -5.03 -19.07 17.66
N ARG A 84 -4.41 -20.07 18.29
CA ARG A 84 -3.12 -19.94 18.99
C ARG A 84 -2.01 -19.45 18.07
N GLU A 85 -2.04 -19.88 16.83
CA GLU A 85 -1.07 -19.55 15.80
C GLU A 85 -1.08 -18.04 15.53
N GLN A 86 -2.27 -17.44 15.48
CA GLN A 86 -2.41 -16.00 15.28
C GLN A 86 -1.85 -15.22 16.47
N VAL A 87 -2.18 -15.64 17.70
CA VAL A 87 -1.65 -15.03 18.93
C VAL A 87 -0.12 -15.14 18.97
N PHE A 88 0.43 -16.32 18.68
CA PHE A 88 1.88 -16.53 18.63
C PHE A 88 2.55 -15.56 17.64
N PHE A 89 2.01 -15.41 16.43
CA PHE A 89 2.56 -14.48 15.45
C PHE A 89 2.43 -13.01 15.87
N ASP A 90 1.33 -12.61 16.50
CA ASP A 90 1.15 -11.25 17.00
C ASP A 90 2.12 -10.95 18.14
N LEU A 91 2.41 -11.91 19.02
CA LEU A 91 3.43 -11.79 20.07
C LEU A 91 4.85 -11.66 19.49
N LEU A 92 5.16 -12.32 18.38
CA LEU A 92 6.44 -12.16 17.69
C LEU A 92 6.59 -10.81 16.98
N HIS A 93 5.47 -10.18 16.60
CA HIS A 93 5.44 -8.97 15.78
C HIS A 93 4.65 -7.84 16.46
N VAL A 94 4.73 -7.75 17.79
CA VAL A 94 3.87 -6.86 18.59
C VAL A 94 3.89 -5.40 18.11
N GLY A 95 5.04 -4.91 17.65
CA GLY A 95 5.24 -3.55 17.13
C GLY A 95 5.18 -3.47 15.60
N SER A 96 4.47 -4.37 14.91
CA SER A 96 4.37 -4.38 13.44
C SER A 96 2.97 -4.69 12.98
N ASP A 97 2.55 -4.03 11.91
CA ASP A 97 1.42 -4.51 11.13
C ASP A 97 1.93 -5.61 10.19
N VAL A 98 1.16 -6.68 10.06
CA VAL A 98 1.49 -7.83 9.22
C VAL A 98 0.43 -7.99 8.15
N ILE A 99 0.87 -7.98 6.89
CA ILE A 99 0.02 -8.21 5.72
C ILE A 99 0.39 -9.59 5.16
N ARG A 100 -0.57 -10.49 5.08
CA ARG A 100 -0.39 -11.79 4.42
C ARG A 100 -1.09 -11.76 3.07
N VAL A 101 -0.31 -11.94 2.01
CA VAL A 101 -0.81 -12.10 0.65
C VAL A 101 -0.83 -13.59 0.34
N ARG A 102 -2.02 -14.17 0.37
CA ARG A 102 -2.27 -15.57 0.03
C ARG A 102 -2.64 -15.69 -1.43
N ILE A 103 -1.95 -16.58 -2.13
CA ILE A 103 -2.27 -16.99 -3.49
C ILE A 103 -2.72 -18.45 -3.42
N SER A 104 -4.00 -18.68 -3.69
CA SER A 104 -4.56 -20.03 -3.78
C SER A 104 -4.72 -20.40 -5.25
N ASP A 105 -4.04 -21.46 -5.66
CA ASP A 105 -4.10 -22.03 -7.01
C ASP A 105 -4.20 -23.55 -6.84
N PRO A 106 -5.12 -24.25 -7.54
CA PRO A 106 -5.19 -25.71 -7.50
C PRO A 106 -3.85 -26.39 -7.86
N ASP A 107 -3.02 -25.76 -8.69
CA ASP A 107 -1.72 -26.31 -9.08
C ASP A 107 -0.63 -26.16 -7.99
N PHE A 108 -0.90 -25.41 -6.91
CA PHE A 108 0.06 -25.08 -5.84
C PHE A 108 -0.46 -25.45 -4.43
N GLU A 109 -1.31 -26.48 -4.32
CA GLU A 109 -1.85 -26.95 -3.03
C GLU A 109 -0.76 -27.40 -2.04
N ASP A 110 0.41 -27.82 -2.54
CA ASP A 110 1.57 -28.20 -1.72
C ASP A 110 2.34 -26.98 -1.16
N GLY A 111 1.92 -25.75 -1.51
CA GLY A 111 2.53 -24.50 -1.06
C GLY A 111 3.83 -24.15 -1.79
N SER A 112 4.18 -24.85 -2.86
CA SER A 112 5.31 -24.51 -3.72
C SER A 112 4.92 -23.52 -4.83
N LEU A 113 5.90 -22.81 -5.37
CA LEU A 113 5.73 -21.99 -6.58
C LEU A 113 6.94 -22.21 -7.51
N PRO A 114 6.74 -22.22 -8.84
CA PRO A 114 7.84 -22.13 -9.78
C PRO A 114 8.73 -20.91 -9.51
N ILE A 115 10.04 -21.04 -9.69
CA ILE A 115 11.01 -20.00 -9.31
C ILE A 115 10.78 -18.65 -10.01
N GLU A 116 10.36 -18.68 -11.28
CA GLU A 116 10.05 -17.47 -12.04
C GLU A 116 8.80 -16.77 -11.50
N GLU A 117 7.79 -17.54 -11.11
CA GLU A 117 6.58 -17.00 -10.49
C GLU A 117 6.85 -16.44 -9.10
N HIS A 118 7.69 -17.12 -8.31
CA HIS A 118 8.14 -16.61 -7.02
C HIS A 118 8.76 -15.22 -7.14
N ALA A 119 9.62 -15.00 -8.13
CA ALA A 119 10.23 -13.69 -8.38
C ALA A 119 9.20 -12.62 -8.74
N ILE A 120 8.22 -12.96 -9.59
CA ILE A 120 7.11 -12.08 -9.95
C ILE A 120 6.29 -11.73 -8.71
N VAL A 121 5.87 -12.71 -7.93
CA VAL A 121 5.04 -12.51 -6.73
C VAL A 121 5.77 -11.64 -5.69
N ALA A 122 7.07 -11.88 -5.49
CA ALA A 122 7.89 -11.04 -4.61
C ALA A 122 7.94 -9.59 -5.09
N GLN A 123 8.19 -9.37 -6.38
CA GLN A 123 8.23 -8.03 -6.96
C GLN A 123 6.85 -7.34 -6.87
N ARG A 124 5.78 -8.04 -7.23
CA ARG A 124 4.40 -7.52 -7.18
C ARG A 124 3.97 -7.18 -5.76
N THR A 125 4.37 -7.99 -4.78
CA THR A 125 4.13 -7.68 -3.36
C THR A 125 4.83 -6.38 -2.95
N SER A 126 6.09 -6.19 -3.37
CA SER A 126 6.80 -4.92 -3.14
C SER A 126 6.11 -3.75 -3.85
N ASP A 127 5.63 -3.94 -5.08
CA ASP A 127 4.94 -2.92 -5.86
C ASP A 127 3.60 -2.51 -5.22
N ILE A 128 2.85 -3.47 -4.64
CA ILE A 128 1.59 -3.22 -3.90
C ILE A 128 1.85 -2.28 -2.73
N VAL A 129 2.86 -2.59 -1.92
CA VAL A 129 3.18 -1.78 -0.74
C VAL A 129 3.71 -0.40 -1.13
N LEU A 130 4.53 -0.33 -2.19
CA LEU A 130 4.99 0.96 -2.71
C LEU A 130 3.84 1.81 -3.25
N ALA A 131 2.86 1.21 -3.94
CA ALA A 131 1.68 1.91 -4.41
C ALA A 131 0.85 2.47 -3.24
N ALA A 132 0.67 1.69 -2.18
CA ALA A 132 0.00 2.14 -0.96
C ALA A 132 0.78 3.26 -0.25
N ALA A 133 2.11 3.16 -0.16
CA ALA A 133 2.94 4.20 0.45
C ALA A 133 2.87 5.52 -0.34
N CYS A 134 2.85 5.45 -1.66
CA CYS A 134 2.67 6.63 -2.51
C CYS A 134 1.28 7.26 -2.33
N ALA A 135 0.23 6.43 -2.28
CA ALA A 135 -1.14 6.87 -2.02
C ALA A 135 -1.31 7.47 -0.62
N ALA A 136 -0.57 6.96 0.38
CA ALA A 136 -0.56 7.51 1.72
C ALA A 136 0.01 8.93 1.73
N VAL A 137 1.06 9.22 0.95
CA VAL A 137 1.58 10.59 0.78
C VAL A 137 0.55 11.47 0.05
N SER A 138 0.07 11.03 -1.11
CA SER A 138 -0.93 11.74 -1.89
C SER A 138 -1.69 10.78 -2.81
N PRO A 139 -3.02 10.68 -2.68
CA PRO A 139 -3.81 9.83 -3.58
C PRO A 139 -3.76 10.38 -5.02
N LYS A 140 -3.24 9.57 -5.95
CA LYS A 140 -3.14 9.91 -7.38
C LYS A 140 -3.59 8.72 -8.24
N PRO A 141 -4.21 8.96 -9.41
CA PRO A 141 -4.65 7.88 -10.31
C PRO A 141 -3.47 7.06 -10.85
N VAL A 142 -2.28 7.63 -10.95
CA VAL A 142 -1.04 6.94 -11.32
C VAL A 142 0.17 7.72 -10.82
N TRP A 143 1.23 7.00 -10.48
CA TRP A 143 2.57 7.53 -10.26
C TRP A 143 3.46 7.12 -11.43
N ARG A 144 3.62 8.01 -12.42
CA ARG A 144 4.44 7.76 -13.64
C ARG A 144 5.92 7.96 -13.41
N SER A 145 6.26 9.03 -12.69
CA SER A 145 7.61 9.55 -12.55
C SER A 145 8.17 9.28 -11.15
N ARG A 146 8.93 10.24 -10.61
CA ARG A 146 9.61 10.12 -9.33
C ARG A 146 8.59 9.84 -8.21
N ARG A 147 8.76 8.69 -7.55
CA ARG A 147 8.02 8.32 -6.34
C ARG A 147 8.42 9.27 -5.20
N PRO A 148 7.51 9.60 -4.26
CA PRO A 148 7.86 10.35 -3.06
C PRO A 148 9.01 9.67 -2.31
N ALA A 149 10.00 10.45 -1.87
CA ALA A 149 11.16 9.89 -1.17
C ALA A 149 10.76 9.13 0.10
N GLU A 150 9.81 9.68 0.86
CA GLU A 150 9.25 9.05 2.06
C GLU A 150 8.62 7.68 1.78
N ALA A 151 7.87 7.54 0.68
CA ALA A 151 7.29 6.26 0.29
C ALA A 151 8.37 5.21 -0.08
N VAL A 152 9.45 5.64 -0.74
CA VAL A 152 10.58 4.76 -1.08
C VAL A 152 11.35 4.34 0.17
N GLU A 153 11.64 5.26 1.08
CA GLU A 153 12.31 4.93 2.35
C GLU A 153 11.47 4.00 3.22
N GLN A 154 10.15 4.19 3.26
CA GLN A 154 9.26 3.29 4.00
C GLN A 154 9.37 1.85 3.50
N VAL A 155 9.31 1.63 2.18
CA VAL A 155 9.42 0.27 1.60
C VAL A 155 10.77 -0.38 1.93
N ARG A 156 11.86 0.38 2.06
CA ARG A 156 13.17 -0.16 2.48
C ARG A 156 13.17 -0.69 3.92
N GLY A 157 12.29 -0.18 4.77
CA GLY A 157 12.13 -0.64 6.15
C GLY A 157 11.29 -1.92 6.30
N ILE A 158 10.57 -2.31 5.24
CA ILE A 158 9.63 -3.43 5.24
C ILE A 158 10.37 -4.75 5.05
N ARG A 159 9.91 -5.79 5.75
CA ARG A 159 10.54 -7.11 5.74
C ARG A 159 9.58 -8.16 5.22
N ILE A 160 10.11 -9.18 4.56
CA ILE A 160 9.38 -10.38 4.20
C ILE A 160 9.68 -11.46 5.25
N GLY A 161 8.62 -12.05 5.81
CA GLY A 161 8.69 -13.18 6.73
C GLY A 161 8.79 -14.52 6.00
N GLN A 162 8.99 -15.59 6.76
CA GLN A 162 8.92 -16.95 6.24
C GLN A 162 7.52 -17.27 5.70
N SER A 163 7.46 -18.07 4.62
CA SER A 163 6.21 -18.59 4.07
C SER A 163 5.50 -19.48 5.08
N GLU A 164 4.18 -19.54 4.97
CA GLU A 164 3.29 -20.30 5.84
C GLU A 164 2.69 -21.49 5.06
N ILE A 165 2.34 -22.57 5.77
CA ILE A 165 1.78 -23.79 5.15
C ILE A 165 0.29 -23.56 4.82
N GLY A 166 -0.20 -24.14 3.71
CA GLY A 166 -1.63 -24.16 3.35
C GLY A 166 -2.03 -23.28 2.16
N SER A 167 -1.05 -22.70 1.46
CA SER A 167 -1.10 -21.98 0.17
C SER A 167 0.21 -21.20 0.05
N TYR A 168 0.58 -20.70 -1.14
CA TYR A 168 1.72 -19.81 -1.22
C TYR A 168 1.38 -18.45 -0.57
N ILE A 169 1.96 -18.19 0.61
CA ILE A 169 1.70 -16.99 1.41
C ILE A 169 2.97 -16.14 1.51
N VAL A 170 2.88 -14.88 1.05
CA VAL A 170 3.90 -13.86 1.29
C VAL A 170 3.50 -13.05 2.51
N LYS A 171 4.35 -13.07 3.54
CA LYS A 171 4.17 -12.30 4.77
C LYS A 171 4.99 -11.02 4.73
N VAL A 172 4.32 -9.87 4.68
CA VAL A 172 4.92 -8.54 4.75
C VAL A 172 4.83 -8.03 6.18
N ILE A 173 5.95 -7.61 6.75
CA ILE A 173 6.07 -7.12 8.13
C ILE A 173 6.45 -5.64 8.07
N ASN A 174 5.51 -4.78 8.43
CA ASN A 174 5.65 -3.33 8.45
C ASN A 174 5.79 -2.85 9.90
N ARG A 175 6.99 -2.44 10.32
CA ARG A 175 7.23 -1.99 11.69
C ARG A 175 6.55 -0.64 11.92
N ILE A 176 5.83 -0.54 13.03
CA ILE A 176 5.09 0.65 13.41
C ILE A 176 5.87 1.42 14.46
N THR A 177 6.01 2.72 14.23
CA THR A 177 6.63 3.61 15.22
C THR A 177 5.74 3.63 16.47
N PRO A 178 6.24 3.20 17.65
CA PRO A 178 5.41 3.09 18.85
C PRO A 178 4.86 4.46 19.27
N SER A 179 3.71 4.49 19.96
CA SER A 179 3.27 5.72 20.63
C SER A 179 4.03 5.87 21.95
N LEU A 180 4.65 7.03 22.16
CA LEU A 180 5.28 7.39 23.44
C LEU A 180 4.22 7.84 24.47
N GLU A 181 3.05 8.27 23.99
CA GLU A 181 1.92 8.76 24.79
C GLU A 181 0.63 8.09 24.30
N PRO A 182 0.22 6.95 24.87
CA PRO A 182 -1.00 6.24 24.44
C PRO A 182 -2.30 7.01 24.76
N ASP A 183 -2.29 7.94 25.72
CA ASP A 183 -3.46 8.72 26.16
C ASP A 183 -3.57 10.11 25.50
N SER A 184 -2.61 10.52 24.68
CA SER A 184 -2.70 11.81 23.97
C SER A 184 -3.69 11.68 22.80
N GLN A 185 -4.80 12.42 22.86
CA GLN A 185 -5.89 12.37 21.87
C GLN A 185 -5.52 12.92 20.48
N GLU A 186 -4.31 13.44 20.27
CA GLU A 186 -3.91 14.19 19.07
C GLU A 186 -2.54 13.77 18.50
N THR A 187 -2.21 12.48 18.46
CA THR A 187 -1.07 12.05 17.62
C THR A 187 -1.57 11.70 16.23
N GLU A 188 -1.14 12.44 15.21
CA GLU A 188 -1.26 12.02 13.81
C GLU A 188 -0.75 10.57 13.67
N GLU A 189 -1.47 9.72 12.94
CA GLU A 189 -1.02 8.34 12.73
C GLU A 189 0.37 8.35 12.05
N PRO A 190 1.34 7.56 12.55
CA PRO A 190 2.65 7.52 11.95
C PRO A 190 2.55 7.04 10.50
N PHE A 191 3.47 7.51 9.66
CA PHE A 191 3.44 7.22 8.22
C PHE A 191 3.41 5.71 7.94
N ASP A 192 4.19 4.92 8.70
CA ASP A 192 4.19 3.46 8.63
C ASP A 192 2.79 2.84 8.79
N ARG A 193 2.02 3.27 9.78
CA ARG A 193 0.62 2.85 9.99
C ARG A 193 -0.26 3.33 8.85
N ARG A 194 -0.14 4.60 8.44
CA ARG A 194 -0.91 5.15 7.33
C ARG A 194 -0.74 4.33 6.06
N VAL A 195 0.47 3.85 5.75
CA VAL A 195 0.70 2.96 4.60
C VAL A 195 -0.15 1.70 4.68
N THR A 196 -0.16 1.00 5.81
CA THR A 196 -0.98 -0.21 5.98
C THR A 196 -2.48 0.09 5.89
N THR A 197 -2.94 1.17 6.55
CA THR A 197 -4.36 1.59 6.55
C THR A 197 -4.82 2.01 5.16
N THR A 198 -3.98 2.74 4.41
CA THR A 198 -4.23 3.10 3.01
C THR A 198 -4.28 1.86 2.14
N LEU A 199 -3.37 0.89 2.30
CA LEU A 199 -3.43 -0.36 1.55
C LEU A 199 -4.75 -1.10 1.77
N ALA A 200 -5.14 -1.29 3.04
CA ALA A 200 -6.38 -1.99 3.38
C ALA A 200 -7.61 -1.28 2.76
N SER A 201 -7.67 0.04 2.89
CA SER A 201 -8.74 0.87 2.32
C SER A 201 -8.76 0.84 0.79
N ALA A 202 -7.59 0.90 0.16
CA ALA A 202 -7.45 0.85 -1.28
C ALA A 202 -7.88 -0.51 -1.85
N LEU A 203 -7.56 -1.62 -1.18
CA LEU A 203 -7.99 -2.96 -1.61
C LEU A 203 -9.51 -3.12 -1.49
N VAL A 204 -10.14 -2.64 -0.42
CA VAL A 204 -11.62 -2.64 -0.31
C VAL A 204 -12.25 -1.78 -1.40
N ALA A 205 -11.71 -0.58 -1.66
CA ALA A 205 -12.22 0.29 -2.71
C ALA A 205 -12.01 -0.31 -4.11
N LEU A 206 -10.88 -0.99 -4.33
CA LEU A 206 -10.58 -1.71 -5.57
C LEU A 206 -11.57 -2.86 -5.78
N ASP A 207 -11.88 -3.62 -4.73
CA ASP A 207 -12.86 -4.70 -4.76
C ASP A 207 -14.24 -4.15 -5.17
N ASN A 208 -14.75 -3.17 -4.42
CA ASN A 208 -16.05 -2.53 -4.71
C ASN A 208 -16.12 -1.92 -6.12
N ALA A 209 -15.03 -1.26 -6.59
CA ALA A 209 -14.98 -0.70 -7.93
C ALA A 209 -14.98 -1.77 -9.03
N SER A 210 -14.29 -2.88 -8.79
CA SER A 210 -14.24 -4.02 -9.72
C SER A 210 -15.60 -4.68 -9.86
N GLU A 211 -16.32 -4.87 -8.75
CA GLU A 211 -17.69 -5.41 -8.78
C GLU A 211 -18.63 -4.48 -9.56
N ARG A 212 -18.60 -3.16 -9.29
CA ARG A 212 -19.45 -2.20 -10.02
C ARG A 212 -19.15 -2.15 -11.52
N ALA A 213 -17.88 -2.23 -11.88
CA ALA A 213 -17.49 -2.28 -13.28
C ALA A 213 -17.94 -3.59 -13.96
N ALA A 214 -17.81 -4.74 -13.29
CA ALA A 214 -18.23 -6.02 -13.83
C ALA A 214 -19.76 -6.13 -13.98
N VAL A 215 -20.52 -5.66 -12.99
CA VAL A 215 -21.99 -5.80 -12.96
C VAL A 215 -22.71 -4.68 -13.71
N TYR A 216 -22.24 -3.44 -13.60
CA TYR A 216 -22.95 -2.25 -14.11
C TYR A 216 -22.19 -1.52 -15.22
N SER A 217 -21.03 -2.02 -15.67
CA SER A 217 -20.16 -1.32 -16.63
C SER A 217 -19.72 0.09 -16.17
N GLU A 218 -19.72 0.34 -14.87
CA GLU A 218 -19.45 1.67 -14.28
C GLU A 218 -17.96 1.86 -13.98
N MET A 219 -17.14 2.08 -15.01
CA MET A 219 -15.69 2.28 -14.84
C MET A 219 -15.32 3.53 -14.03
N ASP A 220 -16.21 4.51 -13.91
CA ASP A 220 -15.97 5.71 -13.09
C ASP A 220 -15.90 5.42 -11.58
N ALA A 221 -16.34 4.23 -11.14
CA ALA A 221 -16.12 3.78 -9.77
C ALA A 221 -14.63 3.76 -9.40
N PHE A 222 -13.73 3.44 -10.35
CA PHE A 222 -12.29 3.47 -10.12
C PHE A 222 -11.75 4.89 -9.92
N ASN A 223 -12.30 5.89 -10.61
CA ASN A 223 -11.90 7.29 -10.43
C ASN A 223 -12.23 7.78 -9.01
N ARG A 224 -13.38 7.37 -8.46
CA ARG A 224 -13.75 7.67 -7.07
C ARG A 224 -12.87 6.92 -6.07
N ALA A 225 -12.51 5.68 -6.38
CA ALA A 225 -11.64 4.85 -5.54
C ALA A 225 -10.21 5.39 -5.41
N VAL A 226 -9.78 6.30 -6.30
CA VAL A 226 -8.46 6.97 -6.19
C VAL A 226 -8.30 7.66 -4.85
N GLN A 227 -9.35 8.30 -4.32
CA GLN A 227 -9.30 8.98 -3.02
C GLN A 227 -9.05 8.02 -1.85
N SER A 228 -9.41 6.75 -2.00
CA SER A 228 -9.12 5.69 -1.04
C SER A 228 -7.76 5.02 -1.25
N GLY A 229 -6.98 5.49 -2.23
CA GLY A 229 -5.63 5.00 -2.53
C GLY A 229 -5.51 4.05 -3.72
N VAL A 230 -6.58 3.82 -4.48
CA VAL A 230 -6.49 3.06 -5.74
C VAL A 230 -5.68 3.84 -6.77
N SER A 231 -4.75 3.18 -7.43
CA SER A 231 -3.95 3.75 -8.50
C SER A 231 -3.69 2.71 -9.58
N ALA A 232 -3.32 3.15 -10.78
CA ALA A 232 -2.88 2.27 -11.84
C ALA A 232 -1.74 1.34 -11.40
N ASN A 233 -0.80 1.85 -10.57
CA ASN A 233 0.28 1.04 -10.01
C ASN A 233 -0.23 -0.06 -9.09
N LEU A 234 -1.24 0.21 -8.25
CA LEU A 234 -1.86 -0.82 -7.42
C LEU A 234 -2.61 -1.84 -8.27
N CYS A 235 -3.37 -1.39 -9.28
CA CYS A 235 -4.07 -2.27 -10.21
C CYS A 235 -3.09 -3.21 -10.93
N ASP A 236 -1.98 -2.70 -11.47
CA ASP A 236 -0.95 -3.52 -12.11
C ASP A 236 -0.34 -4.53 -11.14
N ALA A 237 -0.05 -4.09 -9.92
CA ALA A 237 0.64 -4.91 -8.94
C ALA A 237 -0.25 -6.06 -8.42
N VAL A 238 -1.52 -5.78 -8.09
CA VAL A 238 -2.50 -6.80 -7.70
C VAL A 238 -2.82 -7.70 -8.90
N SER A 239 -3.03 -7.14 -10.08
CA SER A 239 -3.33 -7.94 -11.27
C SER A 239 -2.21 -8.90 -11.66
N GLY A 240 -0.96 -8.49 -11.44
CA GLY A 240 0.22 -9.33 -11.68
C GLY A 240 0.37 -10.54 -10.74
N LEU A 241 -0.42 -10.65 -9.67
CA LEU A 241 -0.41 -11.82 -8.78
C LEU A 241 -1.23 -13.00 -9.33
N TRP A 242 -2.24 -12.75 -10.20
CA TRP A 242 -3.02 -13.80 -10.84
C TRP A 242 -2.22 -14.60 -11.89
N GLY A 243 -1.01 -14.18 -12.26
CA GLY A 243 -0.26 -14.87 -13.31
C GLY A 243 -0.88 -14.66 -14.69
N GLY A 244 -0.93 -15.71 -15.51
CA GLY A 244 -1.49 -15.67 -16.87
C GLY A 244 -3.02 -15.54 -16.92
N ASP A 245 -3.56 -15.24 -18.10
CA ASP A 245 -4.99 -15.01 -18.32
C ASP A 245 -5.90 -16.21 -18.00
N ASP A 246 -5.37 -17.43 -18.07
CA ASP A 246 -6.11 -18.67 -17.81
C ASP A 246 -6.05 -19.13 -16.34
N SER A 247 -5.31 -18.41 -15.49
CA SER A 247 -5.13 -18.79 -14.09
C SER A 247 -6.45 -18.73 -13.29
N GLN A 248 -6.65 -19.73 -12.43
CA GLN A 248 -7.78 -19.79 -11.50
C GLN A 248 -7.43 -19.24 -10.10
N ARG A 249 -6.32 -18.50 -9.98
CA ARG A 249 -5.85 -17.97 -8.71
C ARG A 249 -6.92 -17.17 -7.98
N GLN A 250 -7.02 -17.42 -6.70
CA GLN A 250 -7.75 -16.59 -5.75
C GLN A 250 -6.72 -15.84 -4.92
N LEU A 251 -6.91 -14.53 -4.77
CA LEU A 251 -6.04 -13.69 -3.95
C LEU A 251 -6.74 -13.36 -2.66
N GLU A 252 -6.03 -13.46 -1.54
CA GLU A 252 -6.53 -13.01 -0.24
C GLU A 252 -5.47 -12.19 0.48
N PHE A 253 -5.86 -11.00 0.92
CA PHE A 253 -5.04 -10.10 1.73
C PHE A 253 -5.58 -10.12 3.16
N MET A 254 -4.77 -10.57 4.11
CA MET A 254 -5.13 -10.58 5.52
C MET A 254 -4.26 -9.60 6.31
N PHE A 255 -4.89 -8.86 7.21
CA PHE A 255 -4.24 -7.81 8.01
C PHE A 255 -4.27 -8.17 9.49
N SER A 256 -3.09 -8.29 10.09
CA SER A 256 -2.90 -8.30 11.55
C SER A 256 -2.31 -6.95 11.95
N TRP A 257 -3.03 -6.23 12.81
CA TRP A 257 -2.65 -4.87 13.23
C TRP A 257 -1.84 -4.93 14.52
N SER A 258 -0.77 -4.13 14.60
CA SER A 258 0.02 -4.02 15.83
C SER A 258 -0.87 -3.51 16.97
N PRO A 259 -0.94 -4.24 18.11
CA PRO A 259 -1.69 -3.78 19.28
C PRO A 259 -1.07 -2.51 19.89
N THR A 260 0.23 -2.25 19.66
CA THR A 260 0.91 -1.05 20.21
C THR A 260 0.35 0.29 19.71
N ARG A 261 -0.46 0.24 18.65
CA ARG A 261 -1.35 1.32 18.23
C ARG A 261 -2.67 0.69 17.80
N PRO A 262 -3.71 0.67 18.66
CA PRO A 262 -5.01 0.16 18.28
C PRO A 262 -5.54 0.90 17.05
N VAL A 263 -6.06 0.13 16.08
CA VAL A 263 -6.84 0.66 14.96
C VAL A 263 -8.29 0.80 15.40
N GLY A 264 -9.05 1.68 14.73
CA GLY A 264 -10.46 1.95 15.08
C GLY A 264 -11.34 0.70 15.23
N ALA A 265 -12.54 0.85 15.78
CA ALA A 265 -13.36 -0.26 16.29
C ALA A 265 -13.63 -1.42 15.30
N THR A 266 -13.64 -1.15 13.99
CA THR A 266 -13.88 -2.16 12.95
C THR A 266 -12.75 -2.15 11.92
N PRO A 267 -11.58 -2.71 12.25
CA PRO A 267 -10.46 -2.70 11.32
C PRO A 267 -10.68 -3.71 10.20
N ILE A 268 -10.25 -3.35 8.99
CA ILE A 268 -10.24 -4.28 7.86
C ILE A 268 -9.26 -5.41 8.18
N ARG A 269 -9.74 -6.65 8.21
CA ARG A 269 -8.90 -7.83 8.51
C ARG A 269 -8.65 -8.71 7.31
N ARG A 270 -9.50 -8.62 6.29
CA ARG A 270 -9.45 -9.49 5.11
C ARG A 270 -10.07 -8.80 3.90
N VAL A 271 -9.44 -8.94 2.74
CA VAL A 271 -9.98 -8.59 1.42
C VAL A 271 -9.63 -9.72 0.46
N GLY A 272 -10.60 -10.26 -0.27
CA GLY A 272 -10.42 -11.38 -1.19
C GLY A 272 -10.84 -11.01 -2.60
N PHE A 273 -10.10 -11.49 -3.60
CA PHE A 273 -10.38 -11.26 -5.01
C PHE A 273 -10.41 -12.57 -5.79
N GLY A 274 -11.48 -12.77 -6.55
CA GLY A 274 -11.61 -13.87 -7.51
C GLY A 274 -10.89 -13.63 -8.82
N SER A 275 -10.59 -14.71 -9.55
CA SER A 275 -9.96 -14.68 -10.88
C SER A 275 -10.75 -13.87 -11.91
N ASP A 276 -12.08 -13.80 -11.78
CA ASP A 276 -12.98 -13.02 -12.62
C ASP A 276 -12.71 -11.50 -12.58
N ARG A 277 -12.11 -11.00 -11.49
CA ARG A 277 -11.78 -9.57 -11.33
C ARG A 277 -10.51 -9.16 -12.07
N ALA A 278 -9.63 -10.10 -12.42
CA ALA A 278 -8.30 -9.81 -12.95
C ALA A 278 -8.34 -8.95 -14.23
N ARG A 279 -9.24 -9.25 -15.17
CA ARG A 279 -9.37 -8.52 -16.44
C ARG A 279 -9.87 -7.09 -16.23
N VAL A 280 -10.87 -6.91 -15.36
CA VAL A 280 -11.46 -5.59 -15.07
C VAL A 280 -10.44 -4.70 -14.36
N ILE A 281 -9.68 -5.24 -13.41
CA ILE A 281 -8.64 -4.49 -12.69
C ILE A 281 -7.51 -4.07 -13.64
N ARG A 282 -7.08 -4.94 -14.56
CA ARG A 282 -6.08 -4.58 -15.59
C ARG A 282 -6.55 -3.44 -16.47
N GLU A 283 -7.79 -3.53 -16.95
CA GLU A 283 -8.37 -2.49 -17.80
C GLU A 283 -8.54 -1.17 -17.04
N ALA A 284 -8.93 -1.23 -15.76
CA ALA A 284 -8.96 -0.05 -14.89
C ALA A 284 -7.59 0.59 -14.73
N GLY A 285 -6.54 -0.20 -14.50
CA GLY A 285 -5.15 0.29 -14.44
C GLY A 285 -4.73 1.00 -15.73
N ARG A 286 -5.07 0.43 -16.89
CA ARG A 286 -4.85 1.06 -18.20
C ARG A 286 -5.58 2.40 -18.32
N LEU A 287 -6.87 2.44 -17.99
CA LEU A 287 -7.68 3.66 -18.10
C LEU A 287 -7.25 4.77 -17.14
N LEU A 288 -6.93 4.42 -15.88
CA LEU A 288 -6.39 5.37 -14.90
C LEU A 288 -5.09 5.98 -15.43
N ARG A 289 -4.20 5.15 -15.99
CA ARG A 289 -2.95 5.61 -16.62
C ARG A 289 -3.20 6.41 -17.90
N GLU A 290 -4.22 6.15 -18.69
CA GLU A 290 -4.44 6.92 -19.92
C GLU A 290 -5.09 8.27 -19.68
N ARG A 291 -5.91 8.39 -18.63
CA ARG A 291 -6.67 9.60 -18.30
C ARG A 291 -5.96 10.50 -17.29
N ALA A 292 -5.01 9.96 -16.54
CA ALA A 292 -4.28 10.74 -15.55
C ALA A 292 -3.44 11.85 -16.19
N PRO A 293 -3.59 13.09 -15.71
CA PRO A 293 -2.68 14.17 -16.06
C PRO A 293 -1.23 13.81 -15.74
N GLU A 294 -0.29 14.30 -16.54
CA GLU A 294 1.15 14.17 -16.31
C GLU A 294 1.72 15.52 -15.87
N GLU A 295 2.12 15.60 -14.61
CA GLU A 295 2.75 16.78 -14.00
C GLU A 295 4.16 16.99 -14.55
N ASP A 296 4.59 18.25 -14.66
CA ASP A 296 5.91 18.66 -15.15
C ASP A 296 6.29 18.05 -16.52
N PHE A 297 5.28 17.76 -17.35
CA PHE A 297 5.52 17.27 -18.71
C PHE A 297 6.19 18.35 -19.54
N GLN A 298 7.40 18.09 -20.03
CA GLN A 298 8.07 18.97 -20.96
C GLN A 298 7.65 18.62 -22.40
N VAL A 299 6.89 19.52 -23.02
CA VAL A 299 6.70 19.47 -24.47
C VAL A 299 7.89 20.14 -25.14
N GLY A 300 8.49 19.47 -26.12
CA GLY A 300 9.51 20.02 -27.02
C GLY A 300 9.11 19.75 -28.46
N GLY A 301 8.94 20.80 -29.26
CA GLY A 301 8.50 20.65 -30.65
C GLY A 301 8.37 21.98 -31.38
N TYR A 302 7.76 21.94 -32.56
CA TYR A 302 7.57 23.13 -33.39
C TYR A 302 6.15 23.67 -33.24
N VAL A 303 6.03 24.99 -33.12
CA VAL A 303 4.72 25.65 -33.10
C VAL A 303 4.10 25.55 -34.48
N VAL A 304 2.90 24.97 -34.59
CA VAL A 304 2.19 24.72 -35.86
C VAL A 304 0.89 25.50 -36.00
N LYS A 305 0.36 26.05 -34.91
CA LYS A 305 -0.82 26.92 -34.93
C LYS A 305 -0.73 27.96 -33.83
N LEU A 306 -1.06 29.20 -34.18
CA LEU A 306 -1.25 30.32 -33.28
C LEU A 306 -2.64 30.90 -33.56
N ASP A 307 -3.44 31.10 -32.51
CA ASP A 307 -4.79 31.63 -32.64
C ASP A 307 -5.09 32.58 -31.47
N ARG A 308 -5.32 33.86 -31.78
CA ARG A 308 -5.61 34.90 -30.79
C ARG A 308 -6.53 35.94 -31.40
N ALA A 309 -7.67 36.18 -30.76
CA ALA A 309 -8.57 37.27 -31.14
C ALA A 309 -7.91 38.64 -30.86
N PRO A 310 -8.22 39.69 -31.65
CA PRO A 310 -7.57 41.01 -31.54
C PRO A 310 -7.61 41.62 -30.13
N ASP A 311 -8.70 41.38 -29.41
CA ASP A 311 -8.97 42.00 -28.10
C ASP A 311 -8.58 41.09 -26.91
N ASN A 312 -7.90 39.96 -27.17
CA ASN A 312 -7.58 38.99 -26.12
C ASN A 312 -6.09 39.00 -25.78
N GLU A 313 -5.76 39.06 -24.49
CA GLU A 313 -4.37 39.00 -24.00
C GLU A 313 -3.77 37.58 -24.08
N SER A 314 -4.64 36.56 -24.11
CA SER A 314 -4.26 35.15 -24.19
C SER A 314 -4.61 34.57 -25.55
N GLY A 315 -3.76 33.68 -26.07
CA GLY A 315 -3.97 32.98 -27.33
C GLY A 315 -3.71 31.48 -27.21
N SER A 316 -4.38 30.70 -28.06
CA SER A 316 -4.12 29.28 -28.22
C SER A 316 -2.86 29.06 -29.06
N VAL A 317 -2.00 28.18 -28.57
CA VAL A 317 -0.78 27.72 -29.22
C VAL A 317 -0.86 26.21 -29.36
N VAL A 318 -0.60 25.69 -30.57
CA VAL A 318 -0.50 24.26 -30.81
C VAL A 318 0.93 23.92 -31.20
N VAL A 319 1.54 23.03 -30.43
CA VAL A 319 2.88 22.51 -30.67
C VAL A 319 2.75 21.10 -31.25
N ALA A 320 3.44 20.84 -32.35
CA ALA A 320 3.63 19.49 -32.88
C ALA A 320 4.94 18.93 -32.32
N CYS A 321 4.85 17.82 -31.59
CA CYS A 321 5.98 17.14 -30.99
C CYS A 321 5.92 15.64 -31.28
N ASP A 322 7.07 14.98 -31.29
CA ASP A 322 7.13 13.53 -31.34
C ASP A 322 6.96 12.97 -29.93
N ILE A 323 6.00 12.06 -29.74
CA ILE A 323 5.81 11.32 -28.49
C ILE A 323 5.69 9.85 -28.86
N ASP A 324 6.63 9.03 -28.40
CA ASP A 324 6.72 7.60 -28.66
C ASP A 324 6.71 7.24 -30.16
N GLY A 325 7.42 8.03 -30.99
CA GLY A 325 7.52 7.79 -32.44
C GLY A 325 6.27 8.16 -33.24
N ALA A 326 5.31 8.83 -32.60
CA ALA A 326 4.13 9.38 -33.26
C ALA A 326 4.06 10.90 -33.06
N THR A 327 3.86 11.64 -34.15
CA THR A 327 3.63 13.08 -34.08
C THR A 327 2.28 13.36 -33.39
N ARG A 328 2.33 14.05 -32.25
CA ARG A 328 1.17 14.50 -31.48
C ARG A 328 1.07 16.02 -31.53
N ARG A 329 -0.15 16.53 -31.39
CA ARG A 329 -0.44 17.95 -31.25
C ARG A 329 -0.87 18.24 -29.82
N ILE A 330 -0.13 19.12 -29.16
CA ILE A 330 -0.43 19.58 -27.80
C ILE A 330 -0.90 21.04 -27.90
N SER A 331 -2.11 21.30 -27.42
CA SER A 331 -2.66 22.65 -27.31
C SER A 331 -2.31 23.25 -25.95
N MET A 332 -2.06 24.55 -25.89
CA MET A 332 -1.90 25.29 -24.64
C MET A 332 -2.42 26.72 -24.82
N VAL A 333 -2.68 27.40 -23.71
CA VAL A 333 -3.05 28.81 -23.70
C VAL A 333 -1.90 29.61 -23.10
N LEU A 334 -1.34 30.55 -23.85
CA LEU A 334 -0.26 31.42 -23.41
C LEU A 334 -0.70 32.88 -23.48
N SER A 335 -0.14 33.70 -22.60
CA SER A 335 -0.36 35.15 -22.56
C SER A 335 0.95 35.92 -22.49
N GLY A 336 0.90 37.23 -22.74
CA GLY A 336 2.05 38.13 -22.54
C GLY A 336 3.34 37.70 -23.26
N ASN A 337 4.45 37.64 -22.51
CA ASN A 337 5.77 37.28 -23.04
C ASN A 337 5.83 35.82 -23.53
N ASN A 338 5.08 34.93 -22.88
CA ASN A 338 5.04 33.51 -23.23
C ASN A 338 4.43 33.28 -24.62
N TYR A 339 3.35 34.02 -24.92
CA TYR A 339 2.75 33.99 -26.25
C TYR A 339 3.68 34.58 -27.31
N ARG A 340 4.41 35.66 -26.99
CA ARG A 340 5.43 36.23 -27.90
C ARG A 340 6.54 35.23 -28.22
N ALA A 341 7.05 34.50 -27.22
CA ALA A 341 8.03 33.44 -27.44
C ALA A 341 7.54 32.37 -28.42
N ALA A 342 6.25 32.00 -28.36
CA ALA A 342 5.66 31.07 -29.33
C ALA A 342 5.55 31.66 -30.76
N ILE A 343 5.29 32.97 -30.89
CA ILE A 343 5.33 33.66 -32.19
C ILE A 343 6.73 33.61 -32.78
N ASP A 344 7.75 33.95 -31.99
CA ASP A 344 9.14 33.96 -32.44
C ASP A 344 9.60 32.55 -32.84
N ALA A 345 9.26 31.54 -32.03
CA ALA A 345 9.54 30.15 -32.37
C ALA A 345 8.85 29.68 -33.66
N HIS A 346 7.60 30.10 -33.89
CA HIS A 346 6.87 29.78 -35.13
C HIS A 346 7.48 30.46 -36.36
N ARG A 347 7.83 31.75 -36.25
CA ARG A 347 8.41 32.55 -37.33
C ARG A 347 9.76 31.99 -37.76
N ASP A 348 10.60 31.67 -36.80
CA ASP A 348 12.00 31.30 -37.02
C ASP A 348 12.19 29.77 -37.13
N THR A 349 11.10 28.99 -37.03
CA THR A 349 11.13 27.50 -37.02
C THR A 349 12.04 26.94 -35.92
N ASN A 350 12.12 27.65 -34.79
CA ASN A 350 12.93 27.24 -33.65
C ASN A 350 12.21 26.20 -32.79
N LEU A 351 12.97 25.38 -32.08
CA LEU A 351 12.42 24.42 -31.15
C LEU A 351 11.80 25.16 -29.96
N PHE A 352 10.51 24.95 -29.75
CA PHE A 352 9.77 25.51 -28.62
C PHE A 352 9.66 24.47 -27.51
N ARG A 353 10.04 24.85 -26.29
CA ARG A 353 9.83 24.04 -25.10
C ARG A 353 8.93 24.73 -24.10
N ALA A 354 8.05 23.95 -23.47
CA ALA A 354 7.27 24.38 -22.32
C ALA A 354 7.10 23.21 -21.37
N THR A 355 6.96 23.50 -20.08
CA THR A 355 6.65 22.51 -19.05
C THR A 355 5.30 22.81 -18.44
N GLY A 356 4.51 21.79 -18.11
CA GLY A 356 3.23 21.98 -17.43
C GLY A 356 2.51 20.67 -17.16
N LEU A 357 1.23 20.78 -16.86
CA LEU A 357 0.35 19.63 -16.60
C LEU A 357 -0.25 19.14 -17.93
N LEU A 358 0.23 18.02 -18.46
CA LEU A 358 -0.34 17.43 -19.67
C LEU A 358 -1.61 16.66 -19.33
N SER A 359 -2.76 17.12 -19.82
CA SER A 359 -4.05 16.44 -19.72
C SER A 359 -4.51 15.93 -21.09
N LYS A 360 -5.35 14.88 -21.09
CA LYS A 360 -5.93 14.30 -22.32
C LYS A 360 -7.45 14.33 -22.23
N ALA A 361 -8.08 15.08 -23.13
CA ALA A 361 -9.52 15.11 -23.30
C ALA A 361 -9.90 14.51 -24.66
N GLY A 362 -10.40 13.27 -24.66
CA GLY A 362 -10.72 12.54 -25.87
C GLY A 362 -9.48 12.26 -26.74
N ARG A 363 -9.39 12.90 -27.91
CA ARG A 363 -8.26 12.76 -28.85
C ARG A 363 -7.24 13.90 -28.75
N THR A 364 -7.50 14.91 -27.91
CA THR A 364 -6.70 16.13 -27.83
C THR A 364 -5.86 16.14 -26.56
N TYR A 365 -4.59 16.53 -26.70
CA TYR A 365 -3.70 16.78 -25.57
C TYR A 365 -3.68 18.28 -25.27
N SER A 366 -3.76 18.63 -24.00
CA SER A 366 -3.67 20.01 -23.51
C SER A 366 -2.55 20.11 -22.49
N LEU A 367 -1.68 21.11 -22.62
CA LEU A 367 -0.73 21.47 -21.57
C LEU A 367 -1.33 22.62 -20.75
N GLU A 368 -1.77 22.28 -19.55
CA GLU A 368 -2.32 23.20 -18.56
C GLU A 368 -1.22 23.79 -17.69
N LEU A 369 -1.44 25.00 -17.19
CA LEU A 369 -0.49 25.75 -16.34
C LEU A 369 0.95 25.80 -16.91
N PRO A 370 1.14 26.20 -18.18
CA PRO A 370 2.46 26.19 -18.81
C PRO A 370 3.45 27.17 -18.13
N HIS A 371 4.65 26.69 -17.86
CA HIS A 371 5.79 27.41 -17.29
C HIS A 371 7.12 26.96 -17.93
N SER A 372 8.24 27.56 -17.50
CA SER A 372 9.59 27.22 -17.98
C SER A 372 9.73 27.23 -19.52
N ILE A 373 9.19 28.27 -20.17
CA ILE A 373 9.14 28.35 -21.63
C ILE A 373 10.48 28.82 -22.17
N THR A 374 11.02 28.07 -23.13
CA THR A 374 12.27 28.39 -23.81
C THR A 374 12.15 28.18 -25.31
N VAL A 375 12.93 28.95 -26.07
CA VAL A 375 13.05 28.83 -27.53
C VAL A 375 14.52 28.56 -27.82
N GLU A 376 14.81 27.41 -28.41
CA GLU A 376 16.16 26.99 -28.79
C GLU A 376 16.34 27.22 -30.29
N SER A 377 17.30 28.06 -30.67
CA SER A 377 17.71 28.24 -32.06
C SER A 377 18.52 27.04 -32.53
N GLU A 378 18.17 26.43 -33.66
CA GLU A 378 19.08 25.53 -34.36
C GLU A 378 20.27 26.36 -34.88
N GLN A 379 21.48 26.02 -34.43
CA GLN A 379 22.72 26.57 -34.97
C GLN A 379 23.11 25.88 -36.27
#